data_AF-A0A7C7M8L2-F1
#
_entry.id   AF-A0A7C7M8L2-F1
#
_cell.length_a   1.000
_cell.length_b   1.000
_cell.length_c   1.000
_cell.angle_alpha   90.00
_cell.angle_beta   90.00
_cell.angle_gamma   90.00
#
_symmetry.space_group_name_H-M   'P 1'
#
loop_
_entity.id
_entity.type
_entity.pdbx_description
1 polymer ?
#
loop_
_entity_poly.entity_id
_entity_poly.type
_entity_poly.pdbx_seq_one_letter_code
_entity_poly.pdbx_strand_id
1 'polypeptide(L)'
;MRFGVMLIGPYEVEMAPAEIYERSLLQARAAVANNFDVLFAAQHYLSGPAAAMMQPLVLLANLAAEAKGRLYTCSHSTTRWPWRSRPPP
;
A
#
# COMPACT_ATOMS: atom_id res chain seq x y z
N MET A 1 4.17 -15.04 -15.84
CA MET A 1 4.48 -14.76 -14.42
C MET A 1 3.92 -13.37 -14.12
N ARG A 2 3.23 -13.14 -12.99
CA ARG A 2 2.66 -11.82 -12.64
C ARG A 2 3.46 -11.18 -11.50
N PHE A 3 3.70 -9.88 -11.57
CA PHE A 3 4.44 -9.11 -10.56
C PHE A 3 3.61 -7.93 -10.06
N GLY A 4 3.69 -7.64 -8.76
CA GLY A 4 2.95 -6.51 -8.18
C GLY A 4 3.79 -5.68 -7.23
N VAL A 5 3.32 -4.46 -7.00
CA VAL A 5 3.95 -3.47 -6.13
C VAL A 5 3.12 -3.33 -4.86
N MET A 6 3.76 -3.43 -3.72
CA MET A 6 3.14 -3.18 -2.43
C MET A 6 3.38 -1.74 -1.99
N LEU A 7 2.30 -0.97 -1.92
CA LEU A 7 2.26 0.38 -1.36
C LEU A 7 2.28 0.24 0.17
N ILE A 8 3.48 0.23 0.73
CA ILE A 8 3.73 0.38 2.17
C ILE A 8 4.57 1.63 2.32
N GLY A 9 4.07 2.59 3.10
CA GLY A 9 4.88 3.68 3.58
C GLY A 9 5.31 3.44 5.01
N PRO A 10 6.60 3.29 5.30
CA PRO A 10 7.16 4.00 6.44
C PRO A 10 7.15 5.48 6.05
N TYR A 11 5.97 6.10 6.05
CA TYR A 11 5.91 7.54 5.89
C TYR A 11 6.54 8.13 7.14
N GLU A 12 7.64 8.86 6.94
CA GLU A 12 8.30 9.57 8.02
C GLU A 12 7.26 10.45 8.73
N VAL A 13 7.42 10.60 10.04
CA VAL A 13 6.43 11.25 10.94
C VAL A 13 6.08 12.68 10.49
N GLU A 14 6.90 13.27 9.63
CA GLU A 14 6.81 14.64 9.14
C GLU A 14 6.03 14.79 7.83
N MET A 15 5.67 13.71 7.14
CA MET A 15 5.04 13.80 5.82
C MET A 15 3.54 14.12 5.92
N ALA A 16 3.10 15.14 5.21
CA ALA A 16 1.68 15.50 5.18
C ALA A 16 0.85 14.43 4.43
N PRO A 17 -0.41 14.18 4.82
CA PRO A 17 -1.27 13.21 4.13
C PRO A 17 -1.41 13.41 2.62
N ALA A 18 -1.37 14.67 2.14
CA ALA A 18 -1.39 14.98 0.72
C ALA A 18 -0.12 14.50 -0.01
N GLU A 19 1.05 14.66 0.62
CA GLU A 19 2.33 14.20 0.06
C GLU A 19 2.41 12.67 0.02
N ILE A 20 1.83 12.02 1.03
CA ILE A 20 1.64 10.57 1.08
C ILE A 20 0.84 10.10 -0.15
N TYR A 21 -0.27 10.79 -0.45
CA TYR A 21 -1.10 10.48 -1.61
C TYR A 21 -0.37 10.68 -2.94
N GLU A 22 0.31 11.82 -3.11
CA GLU A 22 1.07 12.10 -4.33
C GLU A 22 2.17 11.04 -4.57
N ARG A 23 2.84 10.58 -3.51
CA ARG A 23 3.81 9.48 -3.62
C ARG A 23 3.14 8.18 -4.05
N SER A 24 1.95 7.85 -3.52
CA SER A 24 1.19 6.68 -3.97
C SER A 24 0.78 6.78 -5.44
N LEU A 25 0.42 7.96 -5.93
CA LEU A 25 0.12 8.19 -7.35
C LEU A 25 1.37 7.98 -8.23
N LEU A 26 2.52 8.52 -7.82
CA LEU A 26 3.78 8.33 -8.52
C LEU A 26 4.18 6.86 -8.58
N GLN A 27 4.05 6.12 -7.48
CA GLN A 27 4.31 4.68 -7.45
C GLN A 27 3.36 3.90 -8.37
N ALA A 28 2.08 4.25 -8.41
CA ALA A 28 1.12 3.64 -9.33
C ALA A 28 1.47 3.91 -10.81
N ARG A 29 1.80 5.16 -11.15
CA ARG A 29 2.23 5.53 -12.51
C ARG A 29 3.51 4.80 -12.92
N ALA A 30 4.48 4.71 -12.01
CA ALA A 30 5.71 3.95 -12.24
C ALA A 30 5.41 2.46 -12.44
N ALA A 31 4.50 1.88 -11.65
CA ALA A 31 4.07 0.49 -11.82
C ALA A 31 3.45 0.24 -13.20
N VAL A 32 2.57 1.14 -13.67
CA VAL A 32 2.02 1.09 -15.03
C VAL A 32 3.12 1.17 -16.09
N ALA A 33 4.04 2.13 -15.97
CA ALA A 33 5.09 2.37 -16.95
C ALA A 33 6.11 1.21 -17.05
N ASN A 34 6.22 0.41 -15.99
CA ASN A 34 7.16 -0.73 -15.91
C ASN A 34 6.45 -2.08 -16.01
N ASN A 35 5.22 -2.13 -16.52
CA ASN A 35 4.47 -3.35 -16.79
C ASN A 35 4.27 -4.26 -15.56
N PHE A 36 4.13 -3.68 -14.37
CA PHE A 36 3.60 -4.43 -13.24
C PHE A 36 2.12 -4.76 -13.49
N ASP A 37 1.63 -5.84 -12.88
CA ASP A 37 0.27 -6.32 -13.06
C ASP A 37 -0.67 -5.84 -11.94
N VAL A 38 -0.14 -5.64 -10.73
CA VAL A 38 -0.97 -5.47 -9.51
C VAL A 38 -0.41 -4.40 -8.58
N LEU A 39 -1.30 -3.61 -7.98
CA LEU A 39 -1.03 -2.76 -6.81
C LEU A 39 -1.67 -3.36 -5.56
N PHE A 40 -0.87 -3.47 -4.50
CA PHE A 40 -1.32 -3.86 -3.17
C PHE A 40 -1.25 -2.66 -2.22
N ALA A 41 -2.24 -2.48 -1.36
CA ALA A 41 -2.16 -1.51 -0.26
C ALA A 41 -2.47 -2.19 1.07
N ALA A 42 -1.64 -1.91 2.08
CA ALA A 42 -1.79 -2.47 3.42
C ALA A 42 -2.69 -1.60 4.30
N GLN A 43 -3.57 -2.23 5.08
CA GLN A 43 -4.37 -1.56 6.09
C GLN A 43 -3.83 -1.82 7.50
N HIS A 44 -3.53 -0.75 8.24
CA HIS A 44 -3.15 -0.81 9.64
C HIS A 44 -4.21 -0.10 10.49
N TYR A 45 -4.87 -0.84 11.38
CA TYR A 45 -6.02 -0.37 12.16
C TYR A 45 -5.66 0.21 13.56
N LEU A 46 -4.38 0.35 13.95
CA LEU A 46 -3.98 0.94 15.25
C LEU A 46 -2.56 1.57 15.26
N SER A 47 -2.33 2.48 16.21
CA SER A 47 -1.45 3.67 16.22
C SER A 47 0.06 3.56 15.89
N GLY A 48 0.53 4.55 15.12
CA GLY A 48 1.92 4.90 14.80
C GLY A 48 1.95 5.75 13.51
N PRO A 49 3.08 6.37 13.11
CA PRO A 49 3.20 7.07 11.82
C PRO A 49 2.81 6.18 10.63
N ALA A 50 3.07 4.87 10.73
CA ALA A 50 2.65 3.85 9.77
C ALA A 50 1.12 3.62 9.70
N ALA A 51 0.36 4.07 10.70
CA ALA A 51 -1.10 4.03 10.72
C ALA A 51 -1.75 5.29 10.11
N ALA A 52 -0.94 6.29 9.71
CA ALA A 52 -1.41 7.49 9.02
C ALA A 52 -1.69 7.25 7.51
N MET A 53 -1.65 6.00 7.05
CA MET A 53 -1.99 5.66 5.67
C MET A 53 -3.47 5.89 5.41
N MET A 54 -3.78 6.43 4.23
CA MET A 54 -5.15 6.57 3.76
C MET A 54 -5.87 5.22 3.75
N GLN A 55 -7.19 5.25 3.96
CA GLN A 55 -8.04 4.06 3.90
C GLN A 55 -7.76 3.30 2.58
N PRO A 56 -7.19 2.08 2.63
CA PRO A 56 -6.63 1.42 1.45
C PRO A 56 -7.63 1.19 0.32
N LEU A 57 -8.89 0.93 0.66
CA LEU A 57 -9.94 0.79 -0.35
C LEU A 57 -10.16 2.09 -1.14
N VAL A 58 -10.14 3.24 -0.48
CA VAL A 58 -10.31 4.56 -1.12
C VAL A 58 -9.09 4.90 -1.97
N LEU A 59 -7.89 4.62 -1.45
CA LEU A 59 -6.65 4.81 -2.21
C LEU A 59 -6.67 3.93 -3.48
N LEU A 60 -6.92 2.64 -3.34
CA LEU A 60 -6.93 1.70 -4.47
C LEU A 60 -8.00 2.01 -5.50
N ALA A 61 -9.18 2.48 -5.08
CA ALA A 61 -10.23 2.92 -6.02
C ALA A 61 -9.76 4.09 -6.89
N ASN A 62 -9.10 5.09 -6.30
CA ASN A 62 -8.53 6.20 -7.05
C ASN A 62 -7.37 5.77 -7.96
N LEU A 63 -6.47 4.92 -7.46
CA LEU A 63 -5.34 4.43 -8.25
C LEU A 63 -5.79 3.54 -9.43
N ALA A 64 -6.87 2.77 -9.29
CA ALA A 64 -7.45 2.00 -10.38
C ALA A 64 -7.94 2.90 -11.53
N ALA A 65 -8.56 4.04 -11.18
CA ALA A 65 -8.98 5.04 -12.15
C ALA A 65 -7.76 5.69 -12.85
N GLU A 66 -6.74 6.06 -12.08
CA GLU A 66 -5.49 6.63 -12.62
C GLU A 66 -4.77 5.66 -13.56
N ALA A 67 -4.73 4.38 -13.20
CA ALA A 67 -4.15 3.33 -14.03
C ALA A 67 -5.00 3.00 -15.27
N LYS A 68 -6.19 3.60 -15.45
CA LYS A 68 -7.13 3.33 -16.55
C LYS A 68 -7.41 1.83 -16.72
N GLY A 69 -7.52 1.10 -15.61
CA GLY A 69 -7.75 -0.35 -15.60
C GLY A 69 -6.54 -1.20 -16.03
N ARG A 70 -5.34 -0.63 -16.17
CA ARG A 70 -4.11 -1.37 -16.53
C ARG A 70 -3.51 -2.17 -15.37
N LEU A 71 -3.96 -1.91 -14.15
CA LEU A 71 -3.49 -2.59 -12.94
C LEU A 71 -4.67 -3.18 -12.18
N TYR A 72 -4.50 -4.42 -11.71
CA TYR A 72 -5.38 -4.95 -10.68
C TYR A 72 -5.08 -4.27 -9.34
N THR A 73 -6.10 -4.04 -8.52
CA THR A 73 -5.94 -3.46 -7.18
C THR A 73 -6.41 -4.43 -6.11
N CYS A 74 -5.62 -4.60 -5.05
CA CYS A 74 -5.90 -5.56 -3.97
C CYS A 74 -5.58 -4.97 -2.60
N SER A 75 -6.52 -5.03 -1.65
CA SER A 75 -6.28 -4.67 -0.26
C SER A 75 -5.74 -5.86 0.53
N HIS A 76 -4.70 -5.65 1.32
CA HIS A 76 -4.19 -6.66 2.26
C HIS A 76 -4.37 -6.18 3.70
N SER A 77 -5.13 -6.94 4.51
CA SER A 77 -5.31 -6.67 5.94
C SER A 77 -4.39 -7.58 6.73
N THR A 78 -3.46 -7.02 7.49
CA THR A 78 -2.72 -7.80 8.50
C THR A 78 -3.40 -7.63 9.86
N THR A 79 -4.43 -8.43 10.12
CA THR A 79 -4.89 -8.64 11.50
C THR A 79 -3.85 -9.50 12.23
N ARG A 80 -2.85 -8.84 12.82
CA ARG A 80 -1.98 -9.30 13.93
C ARG A 80 -1.22 -10.63 13.73
N TRP A 81 0.07 -10.54 13.40
CA TRP A 81 1.05 -11.56 13.76
C TRP A 81 1.79 -11.14 15.04
N PRO A 82 1.67 -11.85 16.18
CA PRO A 82 2.60 -11.64 17.28
C PRO A 82 3.92 -12.31 16.89
N TRP A 83 4.97 -11.51 16.74
CA TRP A 83 6.35 -12.01 16.91
C TRP A 83 6.50 -12.50 18.36
N ARG A 84 6.04 -13.72 18.65
CA ARG A 84 6.53 -14.52 19.76
C ARG A 84 7.30 -15.69 19.17
N SER A 85 8.62 -15.54 19.16
CA SER A 85 9.54 -16.67 19.25
C SER A 85 9.11 -17.56 20.41
N ARG A 86 8.42 -18.67 20.12
CA ARG A 86 8.49 -19.84 20.99
C ARG A 86 9.78 -20.58 20.61
N PRO A 87 10.72 -20.82 21.54
CA PRO A 87 11.74 -21.82 21.27
C PRO A 87 11.07 -23.20 21.20
N PRO A 88 11.58 -24.12 20.35
CA PRO A 88 11.10 -25.50 20.27
C PRO A 88 11.31 -26.26 21.60
N PRO A 89 10.59 -27.39 21.82
CA PRO A 89 10.43 -28.06 23.11
C PRO A 89 11.72 -28.48 23.80
#